data_AF-A0A1S9H0X6-F1
#
_entry.id   AF-A0A1S9H0X6-F1
#
_cell.length_a   1.000
_cell.length_b   1.000
_cell.length_c   1.000
_cell.angle_alpha   90.00
_cell.angle_beta   90.00
_cell.angle_gamma   90.00
#
_symmetry.space_group_name_H-M   'P 1'
#
loop_
_entity.id
_entity.type
_entity.pdbx_description
1 polymer ?
#
loop_
_entity_poly.entity_id
_entity_poly.type
_entity_poly.pdbx_seq_one_letter_code
_entity_poly.pdbx_strand_id
1 'polypeptide(L)'
;MFTFNMTSPAEVIGGLSERMKRRRIDVGLTQRELAIRAGVSYGSLRLFEETGKISLEALVKIAFVLEAEAEFEHLFPPRPPKTIDDVIGRPVRQRVRKR
;
A
#
# COMPACT_ATOMS: atom_id res chain seq x y z
N MET A 1 -27.41 -1.54 13.44
CA MET A 1 -27.39 -1.22 12.00
C MET A 1 -26.12 -1.81 11.40
N PHE A 2 -26.21 -2.73 10.44
CA PHE A 2 -25.03 -3.20 9.71
C PHE A 2 -24.70 -2.19 8.61
N THR A 3 -23.61 -1.45 8.77
CA THR A 3 -23.06 -0.59 7.71
C THR A 3 -22.37 -1.48 6.67
N PHE A 4 -23.01 -1.66 5.52
CA PHE A 4 -22.35 -2.24 4.34
C PHE A 4 -21.36 -1.22 3.78
N ASN A 5 -20.09 -1.31 4.16
CA ASN A 5 -19.03 -0.52 3.52
C ASN A 5 -18.63 -1.22 2.20
N MET A 6 -19.32 -0.87 1.12
CA MET A 6 -18.89 -1.22 -0.24
C MET A 6 -17.83 -0.23 -0.70
N THR A 7 -16.59 -0.38 -0.22
CA THR A 7 -15.44 0.37 -0.76
C THR A 7 -14.98 -0.23 -2.08
N SER A 8 -14.98 0.57 -3.13
CA SER A 8 -14.44 0.24 -4.44
C SER A 8 -12.90 0.28 -4.44
N PRO A 9 -12.23 -0.40 -5.39
CA PRO A 9 -10.77 -0.30 -5.53
C PRO A 9 -10.28 1.14 -5.72
N ALA A 10 -11.04 1.97 -6.43
CA ALA A 10 -10.71 3.37 -6.65
C ALA A 10 -10.74 4.19 -5.35
N GLU A 11 -11.71 3.94 -4.46
CA GLU A 11 -11.78 4.61 -3.16
C GLU A 11 -10.64 4.18 -2.23
N VAL A 12 -10.26 2.90 -2.26
CA VAL A 12 -9.10 2.40 -1.50
C VAL A 12 -7.82 3.10 -1.96
N ILE A 13 -7.60 3.18 -3.28
CA ILE A 13 -6.44 3.84 -3.88
C ILE A 13 -6.44 5.35 -3.59
N GLY A 14 -7.59 6.02 -3.75
CA GLY A 14 -7.75 7.44 -3.46
C GLY A 14 -7.47 7.75 -1.99
N GLY A 15 -8.02 6.95 -1.08
CA GLY A 15 -7.77 7.09 0.36
C GLY A 15 -6.30 6.86 0.72
N LEU A 16 -5.62 5.90 0.08
CA LEU A 16 -4.18 5.69 0.26
C LEU A 16 -3.37 6.90 -0.19
N SER A 17 -3.65 7.42 -1.38
CA SER A 17 -2.98 8.60 -1.94
C SER A 17 -3.16 9.83 -1.04
N GLU A 18 -4.39 10.08 -0.58
CA GLU A 18 -4.68 11.23 0.28
C GLU A 18 -3.99 11.13 1.65
N ARG A 19 -3.95 9.94 2.26
CA ARG A 19 -3.22 9.74 3.53
C ARG A 19 -1.72 10.00 3.37
N MET A 20 -1.10 9.51 2.29
CA MET A 20 0.33 9.75 2.04
C MET A 20 0.61 11.22 1.73
N LYS A 21 -0.22 11.87 0.92
CA LYS A 21 -0.14 13.31 0.64
C LYS A 21 -0.25 14.13 1.91
N ARG A 22 -1.19 13.79 2.79
CA ARG A 22 -1.36 14.45 4.09
C ARG A 22 -0.11 14.30 4.95
N ARG A 23 0.44 13.08 5.06
CA ARG A 23 1.69 12.85 5.81
C ARG A 23 2.85 13.68 5.26
N ARG A 24 3.00 13.79 3.93
CA ARG A 24 3.99 14.68 3.30
C ARG A 24 3.82 16.14 3.76
N ILE A 25 2.59 16.64 3.77
CA ILE A 25 2.27 18.03 4.18
C ILE A 25 2.56 18.21 5.68
N ASP A 26 2.19 17.24 6.51
CA ASP A 26 2.39 17.29 7.97
C ASP A 26 3.89 17.36 8.33
N VAL A 27 4.77 16.73 7.53
CA VAL A 27 6.23 16.84 7.69
C VAL A 27 6.86 18.02 6.92
N GLY A 28 6.03 18.91 6.35
CA GLY A 28 6.47 20.16 5.73
C GLY A 28 7.21 20.02 4.40
N LEU A 29 7.03 18.91 3.67
CA LEU A 29 7.72 18.69 2.39
C LEU A 29 6.88 19.09 1.19
N THR A 30 7.48 19.79 0.25
CA THR A 30 6.94 19.90 -1.11
C THR A 30 7.00 18.55 -1.83
N GLN A 31 6.21 18.40 -2.88
CA GLN A 31 6.29 17.23 -3.76
C GLN A 31 7.71 17.08 -4.35
N ARG A 32 8.37 18.16 -4.76
CA ARG A 32 9.72 18.09 -5.33
C ARG A 32 10.74 17.59 -4.32
N GLU A 33 10.70 18.08 -3.08
CA GLU A 33 11.61 17.64 -2.02
C GLU A 33 11.40 16.16 -1.68
N LEU A 34 10.15 15.72 -1.52
CA LEU A 34 9.85 14.31 -1.26
C LEU A 34 10.32 13.42 -2.41
N ALA A 35 10.06 13.82 -3.66
CA ALA A 35 10.49 13.06 -4.83
C ALA A 35 12.02 12.90 -4.88
N ILE A 36 12.76 13.98 -4.62
CA ILE A 36 14.23 13.96 -4.56
C ILE A 36 14.71 13.04 -3.43
N ARG A 37 14.16 13.18 -2.22
CA ARG A 37 14.56 12.37 -1.04
C ARG A 37 14.27 10.88 -1.25
N ALA A 38 13.15 10.55 -1.89
CA ALA A 38 12.76 9.17 -2.17
C ALA A 38 13.46 8.57 -3.42
N GLY A 39 14.23 9.36 -4.17
CA GLY A 39 14.86 8.90 -5.41
C GLY A 39 13.83 8.51 -6.49
N VAL A 40 12.71 9.25 -6.57
CA VAL A 40 11.66 9.04 -7.58
C VAL A 40 11.46 10.30 -8.42
N SER A 41 10.83 10.18 -9.59
CA SER A 41 10.56 11.35 -10.42
C SER A 41 9.43 12.21 -9.81
N TYR A 42 9.57 13.53 -9.91
CA TYR A 42 8.51 14.47 -9.50
C TYR A 42 7.17 14.16 -10.19
N GLY A 43 7.20 13.82 -11.48
CA GLY A 43 6.01 13.45 -12.25
C GLY A 43 5.30 12.22 -11.68
N SER A 44 6.04 11.22 -11.20
CA SER A 44 5.46 10.02 -10.60
C SER A 44 4.77 10.33 -9.27
N LEU A 45 5.41 11.12 -8.39
CA LEU A 45 4.78 11.53 -7.12
C LEU A 45 3.56 12.42 -7.36
N ARG A 46 3.64 13.35 -8.31
CA ARG A 46 2.50 14.20 -8.67
C ARG A 46 1.32 13.39 -9.19
N LEU A 47 1.56 12.46 -10.12
CA LEU A 47 0.51 11.58 -10.66
C LEU A 47 -0.13 10.74 -9.54
N PHE A 48 0.68 10.25 -8.60
CA PHE A 48 0.19 9.52 -7.44
C PHE A 48 -0.73 10.37 -6.58
N GLU A 49 -0.33 11.59 -6.22
CA GLU A 49 -1.14 12.47 -5.37
C GLU A 49 -2.39 13.02 -6.07
N GLU A 50 -2.42 13.07 -7.40
CA GLU A 50 -3.58 13.51 -8.18
C GLU A 50 -4.55 12.37 -8.52
N THR A 51 -4.05 11.16 -8.78
CA THR A 51 -4.83 10.06 -9.39
C THR A 51 -4.69 8.71 -8.69
N GLY A 52 -3.77 8.60 -7.74
CA GLY A 52 -3.42 7.34 -7.05
C GLY A 52 -2.57 6.37 -7.88
N LYS A 53 -2.15 6.73 -9.09
CA LYS A 53 -1.33 5.87 -9.96
C LYS A 53 0.17 6.05 -9.70
N ILE A 54 0.86 4.95 -9.43
CA ILE A 54 2.32 4.88 -9.22
C ILE A 54 2.79 3.42 -9.36
N SER A 55 4.08 3.18 -9.53
CA SER A 55 4.64 1.83 -9.33
C SER A 55 4.72 1.49 -7.84
N LEU A 56 4.62 0.20 -7.50
CA LEU A 56 4.78 -0.26 -6.12
C LEU A 56 6.15 0.13 -5.55
N GLU A 57 7.22 -0.02 -6.33
CA GLU A 57 8.58 0.34 -5.89
C GLU A 57 8.70 1.81 -5.49
N ALA A 58 8.17 2.72 -6.31
CA ALA A 58 8.21 4.15 -6.01
C ALA A 58 7.35 4.50 -4.80
N LEU A 59 6.20 3.84 -4.64
CA LEU A 59 5.35 3.98 -3.47
C LEU A 59 6.07 3.58 -2.17
N VAL A 60 6.76 2.43 -2.17
CA VAL A 60 7.54 1.96 -1.02
C VAL A 60 8.71 2.91 -0.73
N LYS A 61 9.45 3.37 -1.75
CA LYS A 61 10.51 4.38 -1.56
C LYS A 61 10.00 5.66 -0.88
N ILE A 62 8.83 6.14 -1.29
CA ILE A 62 8.19 7.30 -0.65
C ILE A 62 7.80 6.96 0.79
N ALA A 63 7.26 5.76 1.04
CA ALA A 63 6.88 5.32 2.38
C ALA A 63 8.07 5.33 3.35
N PHE A 64 9.25 4.88 2.93
CA PHE A 64 10.47 4.93 3.75
C PHE A 64 10.88 6.36 4.14
N VAL A 65 10.75 7.34 3.24
CA VAL A 65 11.05 8.75 3.56
C VAL A 65 10.04 9.36 4.52
N LEU A 66 8.81 8.84 4.51
CA LEU A 66 7.71 9.27 5.39
C LEU A 66 7.57 8.38 6.64
N GLU A 67 8.58 7.55 6.96
CA GLU A 67 8.58 6.64 8.12
C GLU A 67 7.32 5.76 8.18
N ALA A 68 6.89 5.26 7.02
CA ALA A 68 5.66 4.50 6.81
C ALA A 68 5.91 3.05 6.36
N GLU A 69 7.16 2.61 6.27
CA GLU A 69 7.56 1.29 5.79
C GLU A 69 6.97 0.15 6.62
N ALA A 70 6.85 0.34 7.93
CA ALA A 70 6.24 -0.65 8.82
C ALA A 70 4.80 -0.98 8.40
N GLU A 71 4.03 -0.02 7.85
CA GLU A 71 2.66 -0.26 7.41
C GLU A 71 2.59 -1.25 6.22
N PHE A 72 3.61 -1.27 5.36
CA PHE A 72 3.69 -2.19 4.22
C PHE A 72 3.96 -3.64 4.65
N GLU A 73 4.74 -3.84 5.73
CA GLU A 73 5.00 -5.17 6.30
C GLU A 73 3.73 -5.82 6.88
N HIS A 74 2.71 -5.03 7.18
CA HIS A 74 1.42 -5.51 7.70
C HIS A 74 0.38 -5.76 6.60
N LEU A 75 0.70 -5.49 5.34
CA LEU A 75 -0.21 -5.75 4.23
C LEU A 75 -0.29 -7.26 3.92
N PHE A 76 -1.53 -7.74 3.69
CA PHE A 76 -1.82 -9.13 3.35
C PHE A 76 -1.28 -10.15 4.39
N PRO A 77 -1.63 -10.02 5.67
CA PRO A 77 -1.18 -10.96 6.68
C PRO A 77 -1.70 -12.38 6.37
N PRO A 78 -1.03 -13.43 6.88
CA PRO A 78 -1.53 -14.79 6.78
C PRO A 78 -2.99 -14.88 7.25
N ARG A 79 -3.82 -15.57 6.47
CA ARG A 79 -5.22 -15.78 6.87
C ARG A 79 -5.25 -16.74 8.06
N PRO A 80 -6.04 -16.46 9.10
CA PRO A 80 -6.21 -17.42 10.19
C PRO A 80 -6.76 -18.74 9.62
N PRO A 81 -6.33 -19.89 10.18
CA PRO A 81 -6.84 -21.20 9.79
C PRO A 81 -8.36 -21.22 10.00
N LYS A 82 -9.09 -21.77 9.03
CA LYS A 82 -10.56 -21.85 9.09
C LYS A 82 -11.03 -23.22 9.57
N THR A 83 -10.19 -24.25 9.43
CA THR A 83 -10.51 -25.61 9.84
C THR A 83 -9.37 -26.23 10.64
N ILE A 84 -9.68 -27.30 11.38
CA ILE A 84 -8.68 -28.09 12.12
C ILE A 84 -7.61 -28.63 11.16
N ASP A 85 -7.99 -29.03 9.94
CA ASP A 85 -7.04 -29.49 8.92
C ASP A 85 -6.05 -28.41 8.46
N ASP A 86 -6.35 -27.11 8.64
CA ASP A 86 -5.42 -26.03 8.32
C ASP A 86 -4.28 -25.93 9.35
N VAL A 87 -4.46 -26.54 10.54
CA VAL A 87 -3.48 -26.59 11.63
C VAL A 87 -2.71 -27.91 11.64
N ILE A 88 -3.35 -29.00 11.21
CA ILE A 88 -2.71 -30.33 11.11
C ILE A 88 -1.87 -30.40 9.82
N GLY A 89 -0.62 -29.93 9.90
CA GLY A 89 0.50 -30.34 9.06
C GLY A 89 0.22 -30.56 7.57
N ARG A 90 -0.40 -29.61 6.87
CA ARG A 90 -0.46 -29.65 5.40
C ARG A 90 0.86 -29.13 4.82
N PRO A 91 1.50 -29.82 3.85
CA PRO A 91 2.64 -29.26 3.15
C PRO A 91 2.22 -27.94 2.48
N VAL A 92 3.07 -26.91 2.63
CA VAL A 92 2.88 -25.57 2.05
C VAL A 92 2.42 -25.72 0.62
N ARG A 93 1.19 -25.28 0.31
CA ARG A 93 0.62 -25.41 -1.04
C ARG A 93 1.58 -24.80 -2.06
N GLN A 94 2.26 -25.65 -2.81
CA GLN A 94 3.17 -25.24 -3.88
C GLN A 94 2.33 -24.80 -5.09
N ARG A 95 2.63 -23.61 -5.62
CA ARG A 95 2.05 -22.92 -6.80
C ARG A 95 0.83 -23.59 -7.46
N VAL A 96 -0.29 -22.87 -7.48
CA VAL A 96 -1.40 -23.16 -8.40
C VAL A 96 -0.94 -22.82 -9.83
N ARG A 97 -0.54 -23.84 -10.60
CA ARG A 97 -0.46 -23.73 -12.08
C ARG A 97 -1.84 -24.03 -12.64
N LYS A 98 -2.57 -22.99 -13.07
CA LYS A 98 -3.68 -23.18 -14.02
C LYS A 98 -3.08 -23.27 -15.43
N ARG A 99 -3.46 -24.32 -16.16
CA ARG A 99 -3.29 -24.38 -17.63
C ARG A 99 -4.29 -23.46 -18.30
#